data_AF-A0A2T4ILR7-F1
#
_entry.id   AF-A0A2T4ILR7-F1
#
_cell.length_a   1.000
_cell.length_b   1.000
_cell.length_c   1.000
_cell.angle_alpha   90.00
_cell.angle_beta   90.00
_cell.angle_gamma   90.00
#
_symmetry.space_group_name_H-M   'P 1'
#
loop_
_entity.id
_entity.type
_entity.pdbx_description
1 polymer ?
#
loop_
_entity_poly.entity_id
_entity_poly.type
_entity_poly.pdbx_seq_one_letter_code
_entity_poly.pdbx_strand_id
1 'polypeptide(L)'
;MSINQGHDDAEIRRQFGSDSARLVYGRDPENGKLFHISMASRGLACGLICPHCKAALVANLKDDLKAAHFAHHGPACGGGPETALHLLCKEIIQSELRLTIPRQFAAHAGYEVLIAEEHEIIVDRATLEFRDHVEVIPDLHLQVGDLGLFVEIAVTHPCGEEKISRLKRLGTAAIEIDMSSVPRNAPPEAVRQAVLSAAPRTWLFNARIERTVEEMRLRERQDADAAAKRLASIARRKIEMYDRTRRSAGEQKLRIKDLAALRALGVREHLSLEFGGTGCFTVRSETWRSVVLATILRPRLYHHRFLATDHIVSRLVEDGYVHSDFVKLTKDLADAMRHLDPEFLTPWEAIHRFLQALTNAGLTEQQHLSFALNTRLADRWREWEGTHQKKTERRNSISSVVSHILDRIPTEDRASMTVESWWQMTETGSGRPPEQTFDTDTSIDNDLAKILNVLLLRSSEAPRNLHGLPAARAIEEAISRKTEAEAKANAKRSAEEADGRRQSMIRRAEQTLDGTGLADFLRTPLADQGGILPLDLAEGNATGLGLAEEALSKFAQSRHAEHVATVWRSKLDSEASSSEIAPRVS
;
A
#
# COMPACT_ATOMS: atom_id res chain seq x y z
N MET A 1 13.90 -19.47 -36.16
CA MET A 1 14.54 -20.79 -36.16
C MET A 1 16.01 -20.55 -35.89
N SER A 2 16.44 -20.83 -34.65
CA SER A 2 17.81 -20.57 -34.15
C SER A 2 18.74 -21.68 -34.61
N ILE A 3 19.92 -21.35 -35.16
CA ILE A 3 20.89 -22.29 -35.76
C ILE A 3 21.70 -23.06 -34.70
N ASN A 4 21.08 -23.47 -33.59
CA ASN A 4 21.61 -24.59 -32.81
C ASN A 4 21.28 -25.95 -33.45
N GLN A 5 20.73 -25.95 -34.68
CA GLN A 5 20.54 -27.12 -35.52
C GLN A 5 21.40 -26.95 -36.78
N GLY A 6 22.60 -27.52 -36.77
CA GLY A 6 23.49 -27.52 -37.93
C GLY A 6 24.91 -28.02 -37.68
N HIS A 7 25.37 -28.07 -36.42
CA HIS A 7 26.72 -28.54 -36.09
C HIS A 7 26.81 -29.99 -35.61
N ASP A 8 25.68 -30.70 -35.55
CA ASP A 8 25.61 -32.05 -34.96
C ASP A 8 24.50 -32.88 -35.60
N ASP A 9 24.39 -32.84 -36.93
CA ASP A 9 23.41 -33.65 -37.65
C ASP A 9 23.82 -35.13 -37.60
N ALA A 10 23.28 -35.84 -36.61
CA ALA A 10 23.57 -37.25 -36.35
C ALA A 10 23.24 -38.15 -37.56
N GLU A 11 22.41 -37.68 -38.48
CA GLU A 11 22.01 -38.39 -39.69
C GLU A 11 23.14 -38.41 -40.73
N ILE A 12 23.89 -37.30 -40.89
CA ILE A 12 25.06 -37.22 -41.78
C ILE A 12 26.22 -38.06 -41.24
N ARG A 13 26.48 -38.03 -39.92
CA ARG A 13 27.53 -38.86 -39.29
C ARG A 13 27.24 -40.36 -39.45
N ARG A 14 25.98 -40.78 -39.39
CA ARG A 14 25.59 -42.19 -39.61
C ARG A 14 25.74 -42.64 -41.05
N GLN A 15 25.62 -41.73 -42.02
CA GLN A 15 25.68 -42.08 -43.43
C GLN A 15 27.12 -42.40 -43.90
N PHE A 16 28.14 -41.93 -43.18
CA PHE A 16 29.56 -42.04 -43.55
C PHE A 16 30.48 -42.58 -42.43
N GLY A 17 30.00 -42.93 -41.24
CA GLY A 17 30.85 -43.48 -40.17
C GLY A 17 31.09 -44.99 -40.25
N SER A 18 32.33 -45.45 -40.47
CA SER A 18 32.74 -46.84 -40.20
C SER A 18 34.18 -46.94 -39.67
N ASP A 19 34.39 -47.72 -38.60
CA ASP A 19 35.66 -47.92 -37.88
C ASP A 19 36.65 -48.88 -38.58
N SER A 20 36.43 -49.25 -39.84
CA SER A 20 37.38 -50.09 -40.56
C SER A 20 38.56 -49.28 -41.11
N ALA A 21 39.56 -49.01 -40.26
CA ALA A 21 40.81 -48.30 -40.58
C ALA A 21 41.76 -49.10 -41.49
N ARG A 22 41.24 -49.73 -42.56
CA ARG A 22 42.08 -50.43 -43.55
C ARG A 22 42.61 -49.42 -44.56
N LEU A 23 43.92 -49.48 -44.84
CA LEU A 23 44.55 -48.67 -45.87
C LEU A 23 44.10 -49.16 -47.25
N VAL A 24 43.32 -48.37 -47.99
CA VAL A 24 42.82 -48.73 -49.33
C VAL A 24 43.44 -47.92 -50.45
N TYR A 25 44.36 -47.00 -50.12
CA TYR A 25 45.10 -46.20 -51.09
C TYR A 25 46.61 -46.40 -50.91
N GLY A 26 47.30 -46.66 -52.00
CA GLY A 26 48.75 -46.67 -52.09
C GLY A 26 49.23 -45.47 -52.91
N ARG A 27 50.44 -45.00 -52.65
CA ARG A 27 51.06 -43.89 -53.38
C ARG A 27 52.11 -44.43 -54.33
N ASP A 28 52.10 -43.96 -55.57
CA ASP A 28 53.15 -44.26 -56.54
C ASP A 28 54.44 -43.50 -56.15
N PRO A 29 55.59 -44.18 -56.00
CA PRO A 29 56.85 -43.55 -55.60
C PRO A 29 57.44 -42.62 -56.67
N GLU A 30 57.09 -42.78 -57.95
CA GLU A 30 57.65 -42.00 -59.06
C GLU A 30 56.89 -40.70 -59.31
N ASN A 31 55.57 -40.79 -59.53
CA ASN A 31 54.73 -39.62 -59.84
C ASN A 31 53.98 -39.08 -58.61
N GLY A 32 54.01 -39.79 -57.49
CA GLY A 32 53.40 -39.36 -56.24
C GLY A 32 51.88 -39.50 -56.15
N LYS A 33 51.21 -40.02 -57.19
CA LYS A 33 49.74 -40.12 -57.29
C LYS A 33 49.18 -41.23 -56.40
N LEU A 34 47.96 -41.03 -55.87
CA LEU A 34 47.24 -42.07 -55.14
C LEU A 34 46.48 -43.04 -56.05
N PHE A 35 46.58 -44.32 -55.73
CA PHE A 35 45.89 -45.41 -56.39
C PHE A 35 45.03 -46.17 -55.39
N HIS A 36 43.74 -46.33 -55.71
CA HIS A 36 42.84 -47.16 -54.93
C HIS A 36 43.18 -48.65 -55.12
N ILE A 37 42.97 -49.46 -54.07
CA ILE A 37 43.30 -50.90 -54.07
C ILE A 37 42.65 -51.67 -55.22
N SER A 38 41.48 -51.23 -55.71
CA SER A 38 40.82 -51.86 -56.87
C SER A 38 41.58 -51.71 -58.19
N MET A 39 42.54 -50.79 -58.27
CA MET A 39 43.35 -50.53 -59.47
C MET A 39 44.79 -51.07 -59.36
N ALA A 40 45.16 -51.66 -58.22
CA ALA A 40 46.52 -52.15 -57.98
C ALA A 40 46.73 -53.59 -58.48
N SER A 41 47.92 -53.89 -58.97
CA SER A 41 48.36 -55.26 -59.25
C SER A 41 48.51 -56.07 -57.96
N ARG A 42 48.17 -57.36 -57.96
CA ARG A 42 48.17 -58.21 -56.76
C ARG A 42 49.58 -58.34 -56.13
N GLY A 43 49.66 -58.34 -54.80
CA GLY A 43 50.88 -58.60 -54.05
C GLY A 43 51.89 -57.44 -54.09
N LEU A 44 53.18 -57.77 -53.99
CA LEU A 44 54.29 -56.80 -54.07
C LEU A 44 54.46 -56.19 -55.47
N ALA A 45 53.88 -56.81 -56.49
CA ALA A 45 53.92 -56.31 -57.86
C ALA A 45 53.16 -54.99 -58.06
N CYS A 46 52.39 -54.51 -57.06
CA CYS A 46 51.74 -53.20 -57.13
C CYS A 46 52.74 -52.04 -57.21
N GLY A 47 53.95 -52.21 -56.65
CA GLY A 47 54.99 -51.15 -56.64
C GLY A 47 54.63 -49.90 -55.81
N LEU A 48 53.52 -49.92 -55.07
CA LEU A 48 53.04 -48.75 -54.32
C LEU A 48 53.67 -48.68 -52.92
N ILE A 49 53.76 -47.46 -52.38
CA ILE A 49 54.27 -47.16 -51.04
C ILE A 49 53.18 -46.58 -50.14
N CYS A 50 53.35 -46.72 -48.82
CA CYS A 50 52.47 -46.12 -47.82
C CYS A 50 52.52 -44.59 -47.92
N PRO A 51 51.38 -43.88 -48.03
CA PRO A 51 51.37 -42.42 -48.07
C PRO A 51 52.00 -41.76 -46.84
N HIS A 52 51.93 -42.42 -45.68
CA HIS A 52 52.46 -41.94 -44.40
C HIS A 52 53.93 -42.31 -44.17
N CYS A 53 54.24 -43.60 -43.95
CA CYS A 53 55.59 -44.05 -43.58
C CYS A 53 56.53 -44.34 -44.76
N LYS A 54 56.02 -44.24 -46.00
CA LYS A 54 56.75 -44.53 -47.25
C LYS A 54 57.25 -45.97 -47.43
N ALA A 55 56.92 -46.89 -46.52
CA ALA A 55 57.24 -48.31 -46.66
C ALA A 55 56.49 -48.95 -47.85
N ALA A 56 57.10 -49.94 -48.49
CA ALA A 56 56.47 -50.69 -49.58
C ALA A 56 55.18 -51.39 -49.13
N LEU A 57 54.18 -51.43 -50.01
CA LEU A 57 52.88 -52.04 -49.75
C LEU A 57 52.73 -53.38 -50.47
N VAL A 58 51.89 -54.25 -49.90
CA VAL A 58 51.41 -55.49 -50.49
C VAL A 58 49.93 -55.33 -50.78
N ALA A 59 49.53 -55.41 -52.05
CA ALA A 59 48.12 -55.32 -52.44
C ALA A 59 47.39 -56.64 -52.19
N ASN A 60 46.59 -56.69 -51.13
CA ASN A 60 45.70 -57.82 -50.85
C ASN A 60 44.37 -57.60 -51.57
N LEU A 61 44.31 -58.06 -52.82
CA LEU A 61 43.08 -58.03 -53.62
C LEU A 61 42.14 -59.14 -53.14
N LYS A 62 40.85 -58.82 -53.03
CA LYS A 62 39.78 -59.64 -52.46
C LYS A 62 39.90 -61.15 -52.77
N ASP A 63 39.76 -61.96 -51.71
CA ASP A 63 39.27 -63.34 -51.74
C ASP A 63 37.98 -63.38 -50.87
N ASP A 64 37.12 -64.38 -51.01
CA ASP A 64 35.69 -64.42 -50.56
C ASP A 64 35.39 -64.06 -49.08
N LEU A 65 36.39 -63.83 -48.24
CA LEU A 65 36.24 -63.53 -46.80
C LEU A 65 36.97 -62.24 -46.32
N LYS A 66 37.73 -61.51 -47.17
CA LYS A 66 38.47 -60.31 -46.74
C LYS A 66 38.31 -59.13 -47.70
N ALA A 67 38.02 -57.94 -47.17
CA ALA A 67 37.98 -56.71 -47.98
C ALA A 67 39.36 -56.37 -48.53
N ALA A 68 39.41 -55.89 -49.78
CA ALA A 68 40.65 -55.51 -50.43
C ALA A 68 41.34 -54.36 -49.66
N HIS A 69 42.64 -54.50 -49.38
CA HIS A 69 43.43 -53.49 -48.67
C HIS A 69 44.92 -53.61 -49.00
N PHE A 70 45.67 -52.56 -48.70
CA PHE A 70 47.13 -52.59 -48.68
C PHE A 70 47.63 -52.98 -47.29
N ALA A 71 48.57 -53.93 -47.24
CA ALA A 71 49.35 -54.24 -46.04
C ALA A 71 50.78 -53.69 -46.18
N HIS A 72 51.48 -53.44 -45.08
CA HIS A 72 52.88 -53.03 -45.12
C HIS A 72 53.77 -54.25 -45.36
N HIS A 73 54.76 -54.13 -46.24
CA HIS A 73 55.85 -55.09 -46.34
C HIS A 73 56.90 -54.76 -45.27
N GLY A 74 56.53 -54.97 -44.00
CA GLY A 74 57.30 -54.53 -42.83
C GLY A 74 56.39 -54.06 -41.68
N PRO A 75 56.90 -53.31 -40.70
CA PRO A 75 56.10 -52.81 -39.58
C PRO A 75 54.93 -51.94 -40.06
N ALA A 76 53.75 -52.15 -39.48
CA ALA A 76 52.57 -51.35 -39.78
C ALA A 76 52.69 -49.95 -39.14
N CYS A 77 52.16 -48.92 -39.81
CA CYS A 77 52.03 -47.57 -39.26
C CYS A 77 50.57 -47.23 -38.95
N GLY A 78 50.34 -46.39 -37.92
CA GLY A 78 49.00 -45.97 -37.51
C GLY A 78 48.37 -44.89 -38.40
N GLY A 79 49.18 -43.98 -38.96
CA GLY A 79 48.69 -42.79 -39.69
C GLY A 79 48.42 -42.98 -41.18
N GLY A 80 48.57 -44.20 -41.72
CA GLY A 80 48.42 -44.50 -43.15
C GLY A 80 47.06 -44.08 -43.73
N PRO A 81 45.93 -44.58 -43.20
CA PRO A 81 44.60 -44.31 -43.74
C PRO A 81 44.20 -42.82 -43.68
N GLU A 82 44.57 -42.12 -42.61
CA GLU A 82 44.27 -40.69 -42.43
C GLU A 82 45.08 -39.82 -43.42
N THR A 83 46.38 -40.10 -43.54
CA THR A 83 47.26 -39.41 -44.49
C THR A 83 46.79 -39.66 -45.92
N ALA A 84 46.32 -40.87 -46.23
CA ALA A 84 45.78 -41.21 -47.54
C ALA A 84 44.53 -40.40 -47.88
N LEU A 85 43.57 -40.32 -46.95
CA LEU A 85 42.35 -39.54 -47.16
C LEU A 85 42.66 -38.04 -47.33
N HIS A 86 43.56 -37.49 -46.50
CA HIS A 86 44.00 -36.10 -46.58
C HIS A 86 44.62 -35.76 -47.93
N LEU A 87 45.55 -36.59 -48.41
CA LEU A 87 46.20 -36.41 -49.71
C LEU A 87 45.21 -36.59 -50.88
N LEU A 88 44.28 -37.54 -50.80
CA LEU A 88 43.26 -37.73 -51.83
C LEU A 88 42.35 -36.50 -51.96
N CYS A 89 41.96 -35.91 -50.84
CA CYS A 89 41.17 -34.67 -50.84
C CYS A 89 41.92 -33.54 -51.56
N LYS A 90 43.22 -33.39 -51.30
CA LYS A 90 44.09 -32.41 -51.97
C LYS A 90 44.16 -32.64 -53.47
N GLU A 91 44.41 -33.87 -53.91
CA GLU A 91 44.47 -34.24 -55.32
C GLU A 91 43.15 -33.94 -56.05
N ILE A 92 42.00 -34.27 -55.43
CA ILE A 92 40.68 -34.03 -56.00
C ILE A 92 40.44 -32.53 -56.21
N ILE A 93 40.59 -31.70 -55.16
CA ILE A 93 40.39 -30.25 -55.29
C ILE A 93 41.33 -29.66 -56.34
N GLN A 94 42.60 -30.12 -56.38
CA GLN A 94 43.57 -29.64 -57.36
C GLN A 94 43.17 -29.97 -58.80
N SER A 95 42.59 -31.14 -59.03
CA SER A 95 42.20 -31.60 -60.37
C SER A 95 40.86 -31.03 -60.86
N GLU A 96 39.91 -30.84 -59.95
CA GLU A 96 38.52 -30.49 -60.29
C GLU A 96 38.31 -28.99 -60.44
N LEU A 97 39.16 -28.17 -59.81
CA LEU A 97 39.14 -26.71 -59.92
C LEU A 97 37.76 -26.09 -59.66
N ARG A 98 37.00 -26.69 -58.75
CA ARG A 98 35.72 -26.20 -58.26
C ARG A 98 35.55 -26.57 -56.79
N LEU A 99 34.82 -25.77 -56.03
CA LEU A 99 34.60 -26.02 -54.62
C LEU A 99 33.32 -25.31 -54.13
N THR A 100 32.52 -25.96 -53.29
CA THR A 100 31.44 -25.28 -52.57
C THR A 100 31.99 -24.49 -51.38
N ILE A 101 31.57 -23.23 -51.26
CA ILE A 101 31.97 -22.32 -50.18
C ILE A 101 30.80 -22.15 -49.21
N PRO A 102 31.03 -22.28 -47.88
CA PRO A 102 29.95 -22.22 -46.91
C PRO A 102 29.33 -20.82 -46.79
N ARG A 103 28.10 -20.80 -46.25
CA ARG A 103 27.38 -19.57 -45.87
C ARG A 103 28.27 -18.66 -45.03
N GLN A 104 28.15 -17.35 -45.24
CA GLN A 104 28.86 -16.34 -44.46
C GLN A 104 27.89 -15.75 -43.44
N PHE A 105 28.15 -15.94 -42.14
CA PHE A 105 27.38 -15.34 -41.06
C PHE A 105 28.28 -14.51 -40.16
N ALA A 106 27.80 -13.33 -39.76
CA ALA A 106 28.36 -12.58 -38.64
C ALA A 106 27.43 -12.75 -37.43
N ALA A 107 28.01 -13.15 -36.29
CA ALA A 107 27.27 -13.36 -35.05
C ALA A 107 27.83 -12.45 -33.94
N HIS A 108 26.95 -11.70 -33.28
CA HIS A 108 27.30 -10.87 -32.12
C HIS A 108 26.08 -10.63 -31.22
N ALA A 109 26.28 -10.70 -29.90
CA ALA A 109 25.23 -10.48 -28.88
C ALA A 109 23.93 -11.30 -29.07
N GLY A 110 24.03 -12.53 -29.58
CA GLY A 110 22.87 -13.40 -29.82
C GLY A 110 22.10 -13.10 -31.11
N TYR A 111 22.59 -12.18 -31.95
CA TYR A 111 22.05 -11.87 -33.27
C TYR A 111 22.98 -12.38 -34.36
N GLU A 112 22.39 -12.91 -35.43
CA GLU A 112 23.12 -13.40 -36.61
C GLU A 112 22.66 -12.64 -37.85
N VAL A 113 23.64 -12.28 -38.69
CA VAL A 113 23.40 -11.64 -39.98
C VAL A 113 23.98 -12.53 -41.07
N LEU A 114 23.11 -12.99 -41.98
CA LEU A 114 23.52 -13.67 -43.20
C LEU A 114 24.14 -12.64 -44.16
N ILE A 115 25.40 -12.87 -44.53
CA ILE A 115 26.18 -12.01 -45.43
C ILE A 115 26.13 -12.54 -46.87
N ALA A 116 26.22 -13.86 -47.03
CA ALA A 116 26.16 -14.54 -48.31
C ALA A 116 25.69 -15.99 -48.13
N GLU A 117 24.91 -16.48 -49.09
CA GLU A 117 24.51 -17.88 -49.17
C GLU A 117 25.66 -18.79 -49.63
N GLU A 118 25.53 -20.07 -49.34
CA GLU A 118 26.41 -21.12 -49.86
C GLU A 118 26.33 -21.13 -51.39
N HIS A 119 27.49 -21.26 -52.04
CA HIS A 119 27.57 -21.33 -53.49
C HIS A 119 28.84 -22.06 -53.94
N GLU A 120 28.80 -22.61 -55.16
CA GLU A 120 29.98 -23.18 -55.81
C GLU A 120 30.83 -22.08 -56.45
N ILE A 121 32.16 -22.19 -56.32
CA ILE A 121 33.14 -21.36 -57.01
C ILE A 121 33.90 -22.20 -58.05
N ILE A 122 34.28 -21.53 -59.15
CA ILE A 122 35.23 -22.06 -60.13
C ILE A 122 36.60 -21.48 -59.78
N VAL A 123 37.63 -22.33 -59.78
CA VAL A 123 38.99 -22.02 -59.35
C VAL A 123 39.90 -21.95 -60.58
N ASP A 124 40.69 -20.89 -60.72
CA ASP A 124 41.61 -20.75 -61.85
C ASP A 124 42.85 -21.62 -61.67
N ARG A 125 43.34 -21.71 -60.43
CA ARG A 125 44.53 -22.49 -60.07
C ARG A 125 44.47 -22.96 -58.63
N ALA A 126 44.82 -24.22 -58.41
CA ALA A 126 45.00 -24.82 -57.09
C ALA A 126 46.46 -25.23 -56.88
N THR A 127 47.08 -24.69 -55.81
CA THR A 127 48.47 -24.99 -55.44
C THR A 127 48.49 -25.74 -54.11
N LEU A 128 49.09 -26.93 -54.09
CA LEU A 128 49.29 -27.71 -52.88
C LEU A 128 50.48 -27.20 -52.09
N GLU A 129 50.40 -27.24 -50.76
CA GLU A 129 51.49 -26.87 -49.84
C GLU A 129 52.15 -25.52 -50.23
N PHE A 130 51.35 -24.47 -50.35
CA PHE A 130 51.84 -23.15 -50.77
C PHE A 130 52.83 -22.59 -49.73
N ARG A 131 54.13 -22.57 -50.06
CA ARG A 131 55.23 -22.24 -49.11
C ARG A 131 55.68 -20.77 -49.13
N ASP A 132 54.99 -19.91 -49.88
CA ASP A 132 55.38 -18.49 -49.98
C ASP A 132 55.17 -17.73 -48.66
N HIS A 133 54.38 -18.29 -47.74
CA HIS A 133 54.25 -17.82 -46.37
C HIS A 133 54.95 -18.78 -45.40
N VAL A 134 56.17 -18.43 -44.97
CA VAL A 134 57.02 -19.26 -44.08
C VAL A 134 56.35 -19.55 -42.72
N GLU A 135 55.37 -18.75 -42.31
CA GLU A 135 54.72 -18.83 -40.99
C GLU A 135 53.54 -19.82 -40.93
N VAL A 136 52.85 -20.07 -42.05
CA VAL A 136 51.74 -21.05 -42.19
C VAL A 136 51.70 -21.61 -43.59
N ILE A 137 51.70 -22.94 -43.68
CA ILE A 137 51.48 -23.65 -44.94
C ILE A 137 50.03 -24.16 -44.94
N PRO A 138 49.15 -23.60 -45.79
CA PRO A 138 47.81 -24.14 -45.97
C PRO A 138 47.86 -25.45 -46.74
N ASP A 139 46.85 -26.30 -46.56
CA ASP A 139 46.76 -27.54 -47.33
C ASP A 139 46.64 -27.28 -48.83
N LEU A 140 45.79 -26.31 -49.19
CA LEU A 140 45.70 -25.76 -50.54
C LEU A 140 45.59 -24.24 -50.53
N HIS A 141 46.16 -23.62 -51.56
CA HIS A 141 45.88 -22.25 -51.94
C HIS A 141 45.16 -22.23 -53.30
N LEU A 142 43.93 -21.75 -53.30
CA LEU A 142 43.06 -21.63 -54.47
C LEU A 142 43.06 -20.17 -54.94
N GLN A 143 43.28 -19.97 -56.23
CA GLN A 143 43.20 -18.66 -56.89
C GLN A 143 41.87 -18.54 -57.65
N VAL A 144 41.13 -17.46 -57.41
CA VAL A 144 39.89 -17.11 -58.11
C VAL A 144 39.96 -15.63 -58.53
N GLY A 145 40.23 -15.37 -59.79
CA GLY A 145 40.63 -14.06 -60.29
C GLY A 145 41.85 -13.55 -59.53
N ASP A 146 41.74 -12.37 -58.93
CA ASP A 146 42.79 -11.78 -58.08
C ASP A 146 42.71 -12.20 -56.60
N LEU A 147 41.72 -13.02 -56.23
CA LEU A 147 41.49 -13.43 -54.84
C LEU A 147 42.12 -14.79 -54.54
N GLY A 148 42.78 -14.87 -53.39
CA GLY A 148 43.27 -16.12 -52.81
C GLY A 148 42.30 -16.68 -51.75
N LEU A 149 42.15 -17.99 -51.72
CA LEU A 149 41.43 -18.74 -50.69
C LEU A 149 42.32 -19.88 -50.18
N PHE A 150 42.59 -19.88 -48.89
CA PHE A 150 43.22 -21.01 -48.22
C PHE A 150 42.17 -22.05 -47.85
N VAL A 151 42.53 -23.32 -48.06
CA VAL A 151 41.70 -24.45 -47.68
C VAL A 151 42.51 -25.35 -46.77
N GLU A 152 41.90 -25.72 -45.66
CA GLU A 152 42.39 -26.69 -44.69
C GLU A 152 41.48 -27.91 -44.71
N ILE A 153 42.06 -29.11 -44.64
CA ILE A 153 41.31 -30.36 -44.64
C ILE A 153 41.50 -31.04 -43.29
N ALA A 154 40.44 -31.08 -42.49
CA ALA A 154 40.44 -31.75 -41.19
C ALA A 154 40.02 -33.21 -41.35
N VAL A 155 40.94 -34.15 -41.19
CA VAL A 155 40.62 -35.60 -41.17
C VAL A 155 40.47 -36.12 -39.75
N THR A 156 41.33 -35.68 -38.83
CA THR A 156 41.33 -36.15 -37.43
C THR A 156 41.00 -35.03 -36.46
N HIS A 157 41.64 -33.89 -36.64
CA HIS A 157 41.48 -32.73 -35.78
C HIS A 157 41.24 -31.48 -36.64
N PRO A 158 40.35 -30.59 -36.18
CA PRO A 158 40.19 -29.28 -36.79
C PRO A 158 41.46 -28.44 -36.60
N CYS A 159 41.55 -27.36 -37.37
CA CYS A 159 42.63 -26.39 -37.27
C CYS A 159 42.67 -25.78 -35.86
N GLY A 160 43.84 -25.88 -35.23
CA GLY A 160 44.08 -25.27 -33.92
C GLY A 160 44.06 -23.73 -33.99
N GLU A 161 43.73 -23.11 -32.85
CA GLU A 161 43.62 -21.65 -32.72
C GLU A 161 44.89 -20.89 -33.14
N GLU A 162 46.08 -21.46 -32.93
CA GLU A 162 47.34 -20.84 -33.34
C GLU A 162 47.45 -20.73 -34.87
N LYS A 163 47.08 -21.80 -35.59
CA LYS A 163 47.07 -21.83 -37.06
C LYS A 163 46.04 -20.85 -37.61
N ILE A 164 44.83 -20.86 -37.03
CA ILE A 164 43.76 -19.90 -37.37
C ILE A 164 44.27 -18.46 -37.16
N SER A 165 44.88 -18.17 -36.02
CA SER A 165 45.38 -16.82 -35.71
C SER A 165 46.44 -16.34 -36.69
N ARG A 166 47.30 -17.23 -37.17
CA ARG A 166 48.28 -16.92 -38.20
C ARG A 166 47.62 -16.71 -39.57
N LEU A 167 46.65 -17.54 -39.97
CA LEU A 167 45.85 -17.34 -41.18
C LEU A 167 45.14 -15.97 -41.16
N LYS A 168 44.59 -15.57 -40.01
CA LYS A 168 43.97 -14.25 -39.82
C LYS A 168 44.97 -13.10 -40.05
N ARG A 169 46.23 -13.24 -39.61
CA ARG A 169 47.27 -12.21 -39.83
C ARG A 169 47.64 -12.04 -41.30
N LEU A 170 47.61 -13.12 -42.08
CA LEU A 170 47.86 -13.06 -43.52
C LEU A 170 46.76 -12.30 -44.28
N GLY A 171 45.55 -12.18 -43.71
CA GLY A 171 44.44 -11.44 -44.30
C GLY A 171 43.80 -12.13 -45.52
N THR A 172 44.25 -13.34 -45.86
CA THR A 172 43.67 -14.18 -46.92
C THR A 172 42.53 -15.02 -46.36
N ALA A 173 41.41 -15.07 -47.08
CA ALA A 173 40.25 -15.86 -46.68
C ALA A 173 40.63 -17.35 -46.53
N ALA A 174 40.10 -18.01 -45.50
CA ALA A 174 40.44 -19.39 -45.19
C ALA A 174 39.19 -20.17 -44.77
N ILE A 175 39.03 -21.37 -45.35
CA ILE A 175 37.99 -22.33 -44.94
C ILE A 175 38.62 -23.63 -44.47
N GLU A 176 37.89 -24.32 -43.60
CA GLU A 176 38.15 -25.69 -43.24
C GLU A 176 37.05 -26.59 -43.77
N ILE A 177 37.44 -27.72 -44.36
CA ILE A 177 36.54 -28.79 -44.79
C ILE A 177 36.72 -29.95 -43.80
N ASP A 178 35.63 -30.32 -43.12
CA ASP A 178 35.63 -31.40 -42.13
C ASP A 178 35.38 -32.75 -42.81
N MET A 179 36.47 -33.49 -43.03
CA MET A 179 36.48 -34.84 -43.57
C MET A 179 36.52 -35.90 -42.46
N SER A 180 36.38 -35.52 -41.18
CA SER A 180 36.50 -36.44 -40.04
C SER A 180 35.42 -37.50 -40.00
N SER A 181 34.25 -37.22 -40.58
CA SER A 181 33.13 -38.15 -40.67
C SER A 181 33.19 -39.05 -41.91
N VAL A 182 34.17 -38.88 -42.81
CA VAL A 182 34.32 -39.71 -44.01
C VAL A 182 35.09 -41.01 -43.67
N PRO A 183 34.62 -42.20 -44.11
CA PRO A 183 35.33 -43.44 -43.84
C PRO A 183 36.71 -43.41 -44.50
N ARG A 184 37.75 -43.87 -43.81
CA ARG A 184 39.12 -43.87 -44.34
C ARG A 184 39.30 -44.85 -45.51
N ASN A 185 38.37 -45.80 -45.64
CA ASN A 185 38.27 -46.74 -46.74
C ASN A 185 37.18 -46.36 -47.77
N ALA A 186 36.69 -45.13 -47.76
CA ALA A 186 35.67 -44.68 -48.71
C ALA A 186 36.15 -44.81 -50.15
N PRO A 187 35.26 -45.13 -51.11
CA PRO A 187 35.60 -45.17 -52.52
C PRO A 187 35.90 -43.75 -53.07
N PRO A 188 36.69 -43.64 -54.15
CA PRO A 188 37.11 -42.33 -54.69
C PRO A 188 35.96 -41.36 -54.96
N GLU A 189 34.86 -41.83 -55.55
CA GLU A 189 33.72 -40.95 -55.88
C GLU A 189 33.00 -40.41 -54.64
N ALA A 190 32.93 -41.20 -53.55
CA ALA A 190 32.35 -40.74 -52.30
C ALA A 190 33.22 -39.66 -51.65
N VAL A 191 34.55 -39.84 -51.65
CA VAL A 191 35.50 -38.81 -51.18
C VAL A 191 35.38 -37.56 -52.03
N ARG A 192 35.24 -37.72 -53.36
CA ARG A 192 35.07 -36.61 -54.31
C ARG A 192 33.82 -35.79 -54.02
N GLN A 193 32.67 -36.42 -53.88
CA GLN A 193 31.42 -35.72 -53.56
C GLN A 193 31.51 -35.01 -52.19
N ALA A 194 32.09 -35.67 -51.19
CA ALA A 194 32.28 -35.09 -49.86
C ALA A 194 33.17 -33.85 -49.89
N VAL A 195 34.39 -33.96 -50.43
CA VAL A 195 35.37 -32.87 -50.41
C VAL A 195 34.98 -31.68 -51.27
N LEU A 196 34.24 -31.89 -52.36
CA LEU A 196 33.81 -30.80 -53.24
C LEU A 196 32.59 -30.06 -52.72
N SER A 197 31.60 -30.76 -52.13
CA SER A 197 30.33 -30.12 -51.76
C SER A 197 29.59 -30.66 -50.53
N ALA A 198 29.69 -31.93 -50.16
CA ALA A 198 28.81 -32.49 -49.12
C ALA A 198 29.36 -32.43 -47.68
N ALA A 199 30.68 -32.46 -47.49
CA ALA A 199 31.28 -32.40 -46.16
C ALA A 199 31.04 -31.04 -45.47
N PRO A 200 30.86 -30.97 -44.14
CA PRO A 200 30.73 -29.69 -43.45
C PRO A 200 31.92 -28.76 -43.71
N ARG A 201 31.64 -27.47 -43.86
CA ARG A 201 32.67 -26.44 -44.12
C ARG A 201 32.46 -25.25 -43.23
N THR A 202 33.54 -24.69 -42.72
CA THR A 202 33.49 -23.48 -41.88
C THR A 202 34.51 -22.44 -42.33
N TRP A 203 34.20 -21.17 -42.11
CA TRP A 203 35.16 -20.08 -42.30
C TRP A 203 36.11 -20.03 -41.11
N LEU A 204 37.40 -20.28 -41.34
CA LEU A 204 38.44 -20.00 -40.36
C LEU A 204 38.73 -18.49 -40.28
N PHE A 205 38.67 -17.83 -41.43
CA PHE A 205 38.76 -16.39 -41.55
C PHE A 205 38.09 -15.87 -42.83
N ASN A 206 37.36 -14.78 -42.70
CA ASN A 206 36.83 -14.04 -43.84
C ASN A 206 36.76 -12.55 -43.46
N ALA A 207 37.48 -11.70 -44.19
CA ALA A 207 37.54 -10.26 -43.88
C ALA A 207 36.17 -9.56 -43.91
N ARG A 208 35.21 -10.07 -44.70
CA ARG A 208 33.85 -9.53 -44.74
C ARG A 208 33.07 -9.89 -43.48
N ILE A 209 33.18 -11.14 -43.01
CA ILE A 209 32.58 -11.59 -41.74
C ILE A 209 33.13 -10.77 -40.57
N GLU A 210 34.46 -10.68 -40.45
CA GLU A 210 35.12 -9.95 -39.35
C GLU A 210 34.73 -8.47 -39.33
N ARG A 211 34.64 -7.82 -40.51
CA ARG A 211 34.17 -6.43 -40.62
C ARG A 211 32.72 -6.27 -40.14
N THR A 212 31.82 -7.16 -40.56
CA THR A 212 30.41 -7.09 -40.13
C THR A 212 30.27 -7.32 -38.63
N VAL A 213 31.03 -8.25 -38.05
CA VAL A 213 31.06 -8.45 -36.58
C VAL A 213 31.54 -7.18 -35.87
N GLU A 214 32.59 -6.52 -36.38
CA GLU A 214 33.08 -5.28 -35.76
C GLU A 214 32.11 -4.11 -35.91
N GLU A 215 31.42 -3.99 -37.05
CA GLU A 215 30.32 -3.03 -37.23
C GLU A 215 29.17 -3.26 -36.23
N MET A 216 28.80 -4.52 -35.99
CA MET A 216 27.78 -4.88 -34.99
C MET A 216 28.23 -4.48 -33.57
N ARG A 217 29.48 -4.77 -33.20
CA ARG A 217 30.07 -4.38 -31.91
C ARG A 217 30.10 -2.86 -31.73
N LEU A 218 30.49 -2.14 -32.78
CA LEU A 218 30.53 -0.68 -32.74
C LEU A 218 29.14 -0.09 -32.52
N ARG A 219 28.11 -0.60 -33.22
CA ARG A 219 26.72 -0.17 -33.04
C ARG A 219 26.22 -0.42 -31.63
N GLU A 220 26.46 -1.62 -31.08
CA GLU A 220 26.08 -1.93 -29.69
C GLU A 220 26.72 -0.95 -28.69
N ARG A 221 28.04 -0.69 -28.82
CA ARG A 221 28.73 0.30 -27.98
C ARG A 221 28.14 1.69 -28.11
N GLN A 222 27.85 2.12 -29.34
CA GLN A 222 27.23 3.42 -29.60
C GLN A 222 25.82 3.52 -29.00
N ASP A 223 25.02 2.47 -29.10
CA ASP A 223 23.67 2.41 -28.53
C ASP A 223 23.71 2.43 -27.00
N ALA A 224 24.64 1.68 -26.39
CA ALA A 224 24.89 1.69 -24.95
C ALA A 224 25.35 3.07 -24.46
N ASP A 225 26.32 3.69 -25.14
CA ASP A 225 26.79 5.04 -24.83
C ASP A 225 25.67 6.08 -24.96
N ALA A 226 24.85 5.98 -26.02
CA ALA A 226 23.71 6.85 -26.22
C ALA A 226 22.65 6.65 -25.13
N ALA A 227 22.38 5.40 -24.71
CA ALA A 227 21.49 5.09 -23.61
C ALA A 227 22.01 5.66 -22.27
N ALA A 228 23.30 5.49 -21.99
CA ALA A 228 23.95 6.05 -20.81
C ALA A 228 23.88 7.58 -20.78
N LYS A 229 24.17 8.25 -21.92
CA LYS A 229 24.03 9.71 -22.05
C LYS A 229 22.59 10.18 -21.83
N ARG A 230 21.60 9.46 -22.38
CA ARG A 230 20.17 9.75 -22.14
C ARG A 230 19.80 9.61 -20.67
N LEU A 231 20.21 8.52 -20.03
CA LEU A 231 19.96 8.29 -18.60
C LEU A 231 20.58 9.40 -17.74
N ALA A 232 21.84 9.76 -17.99
CA ALA A 232 22.53 10.83 -17.28
C ALA A 232 21.86 12.20 -17.48
N SER A 233 21.35 12.48 -18.68
CA SER A 233 20.59 13.71 -18.96
C SER A 233 19.28 13.77 -18.17
N ILE A 234 18.52 12.66 -18.14
CA ILE A 234 17.28 12.55 -17.36
C ILE A 234 17.57 12.70 -15.86
N ALA A 235 18.63 12.04 -15.36
CA ALA A 235 19.05 12.12 -13.97
C ALA A 235 19.39 13.56 -13.56
N ARG A 236 20.19 14.28 -14.36
CA ARG A 236 20.51 15.71 -14.12
C ARG A 236 19.26 16.58 -14.03
N ARG A 237 18.32 16.43 -14.97
CA ARG A 237 17.06 17.18 -14.96
C ARG A 237 16.23 16.89 -13.70
N LYS A 238 16.18 15.63 -13.26
CA LYS A 238 15.45 15.26 -12.03
C LYS A 238 16.14 15.75 -10.77
N ILE A 239 17.48 15.78 -10.71
CA ILE A 239 18.22 16.38 -9.59
C ILE A 239 18.01 17.89 -9.54
N GLU A 240 18.00 18.59 -10.67
CA GLU A 240 17.68 20.02 -10.70
C GLU A 240 16.25 20.28 -10.16
N MET A 241 15.28 19.42 -10.52
CA MET A 241 13.95 19.48 -9.92
C MET A 241 13.98 19.18 -8.42
N TYR A 242 14.72 18.15 -7.99
CA TYR A 242 14.87 17.76 -6.59
C TYR A 242 15.40 18.93 -5.75
N ASP A 243 16.39 19.65 -6.25
CA ASP A 243 16.94 20.84 -5.58
C ASP A 243 15.96 22.00 -5.49
N ARG A 244 15.17 22.22 -6.55
CA ARG A 244 14.10 23.23 -6.54
C ARG A 244 13.04 22.88 -5.51
N THR A 245 12.58 21.64 -5.50
CA THR A 245 11.59 21.14 -4.56
C THR A 245 12.11 21.22 -3.12
N ARG A 246 13.35 20.79 -2.87
CA ARG A 246 14.01 20.88 -1.55
C ARG A 246 14.03 22.31 -1.01
N ARG A 247 14.43 23.29 -1.84
CA ARG A 247 14.44 24.72 -1.47
C ARG A 247 13.04 25.26 -1.21
N SER A 248 12.12 25.06 -2.15
CA SER A 248 10.74 25.54 -2.04
C SER A 248 10.02 24.96 -0.83
N ALA A 249 10.18 23.66 -0.57
CA ALA A 249 9.63 23.00 0.62
C ALA A 249 10.19 23.61 1.92
N GLY A 250 11.49 23.89 1.98
CA GLY A 250 12.14 24.52 3.12
C GLY A 250 11.60 25.91 3.47
N GLU A 251 11.21 26.70 2.47
CA GLU A 251 10.66 28.06 2.62
C GLU A 251 9.19 28.09 3.07
N GLN A 252 8.46 26.98 2.94
CA GLN A 252 7.06 26.93 3.35
C GLN A 252 6.90 27.09 4.86
N LYS A 253 5.78 27.69 5.29
CA LYS A 253 5.42 27.73 6.71
C LYS A 253 5.20 26.31 7.23
N LEU A 254 5.79 26.00 8.38
CA LEU A 254 5.58 24.72 9.03
C LEU A 254 4.11 24.57 9.46
N ARG A 255 3.43 23.53 8.95
CA ARG A 255 2.03 23.23 9.23
C ARG A 255 1.90 21.79 9.72
N ILE A 256 1.68 21.62 11.02
CA ILE A 256 1.45 20.31 11.64
C ILE A 256 0.10 20.35 12.34
N LYS A 257 -0.88 19.58 11.85
CA LYS A 257 -2.25 19.56 12.39
C LYS A 257 -2.27 19.11 13.85
N ASP A 258 -1.60 18.00 14.16
CA ASP A 258 -1.59 17.39 15.50
C ASP A 258 -0.39 17.87 16.37
N LEU A 259 0.06 19.12 16.21
CA LEU A 259 1.29 19.61 16.86
C LEU A 259 1.22 19.53 18.39
N ALA A 260 0.06 19.87 18.98
CA ALA A 260 -0.15 19.80 20.42
C ALA A 260 -0.03 18.36 20.94
N ALA A 261 -0.65 17.39 20.24
CA ALA A 261 -0.54 15.97 20.57
C ALA A 261 0.91 15.50 20.47
N LEU A 262 1.59 15.79 19.36
CA LEU A 262 2.97 15.36 19.14
C LEU A 262 3.94 15.96 20.16
N ARG A 263 3.69 17.19 20.66
CA ARG A 263 4.46 17.80 21.76
C ARG A 263 4.17 17.12 23.10
N ALA A 264 2.91 16.96 23.46
CA ALA A 264 2.52 16.32 24.72
C ALA A 264 3.03 14.87 24.82
N LEU A 265 3.14 14.19 23.68
CA LEU A 265 3.61 12.81 23.59
C LEU A 265 5.14 12.68 23.49
N GLY A 266 5.90 13.79 23.39
CA GLY A 266 7.35 13.75 23.22
C GLY A 266 7.79 13.11 21.90
N VAL A 267 6.97 13.26 20.85
CA VAL A 267 7.26 12.74 19.50
C VAL A 267 7.79 13.85 18.60
N ARG A 268 7.60 15.12 19.00
CA ARG A 268 7.92 16.28 18.16
C ARG A 268 9.39 16.34 17.79
N GLU A 269 10.31 16.02 18.70
CA GLU A 269 11.75 16.02 18.46
C GLU A 269 12.17 15.07 17.33
N HIS A 270 11.48 13.95 17.16
CA HIS A 270 11.79 12.95 16.14
C HIS A 270 11.37 13.37 14.73
N LEU A 271 10.49 14.39 14.61
CA LEU A 271 10.09 14.93 13.30
C LEU A 271 11.20 15.75 12.64
N SER A 272 12.17 16.24 13.42
CA SER A 272 13.28 17.08 12.95
C SER A 272 14.55 16.29 12.62
N LEU A 273 14.48 14.95 12.57
CA LEU A 273 15.62 14.12 12.16
C LEU A 273 16.03 14.43 10.72
N GLU A 274 17.31 14.64 10.47
CA GLU A 274 17.82 14.90 9.13
C GLU A 274 18.19 13.60 8.42
N PHE A 275 17.67 13.43 7.21
CA PHE A 275 18.00 12.32 6.33
C PHE A 275 17.78 12.75 4.87
N GLY A 276 18.42 12.04 3.95
CA GLY A 276 18.32 12.29 2.52
C GLY A 276 16.90 12.16 1.96
N GLY A 277 16.70 12.63 0.73
CA GLY A 277 15.39 12.53 0.04
C GLY A 277 14.39 13.64 0.34
N THR A 278 14.79 14.72 1.03
CA THR A 278 13.90 15.87 1.34
C THR A 278 13.32 16.52 0.08
N GLY A 279 14.10 16.62 -1.00
CA GLY A 279 13.64 17.15 -2.29
C GLY A 279 12.62 16.29 -3.03
N CYS A 280 12.24 15.12 -2.50
CA CYS A 280 11.17 14.30 -3.06
C CYS A 280 9.77 14.77 -2.65
N PHE A 281 9.66 15.62 -1.63
CA PHE A 281 8.39 15.98 -0.99
C PHE A 281 8.02 17.44 -1.27
N THR A 282 6.73 17.69 -1.54
CA THR A 282 6.20 19.02 -1.86
C THR A 282 6.04 19.92 -0.63
N VAL A 283 6.23 19.36 0.56
CA VAL A 283 6.09 20.03 1.86
C VAL A 283 7.36 19.82 2.68
N ARG A 284 7.52 20.66 3.71
CA ARG A 284 8.58 20.48 4.72
C ARG A 284 8.65 19.06 5.26
N SER A 285 9.87 18.63 5.58
CA SER A 285 10.13 17.28 6.07
C SER A 285 9.32 16.92 7.31
N GLU A 286 9.21 17.84 8.26
CA GLU A 286 8.45 17.64 9.49
C GLU A 286 6.94 17.50 9.23
N THR A 287 6.43 18.13 8.17
CA THR A 287 5.01 18.09 7.79
C THR A 287 4.63 16.68 7.32
N TRP A 288 5.29 16.14 6.29
CA TRP A 288 4.93 14.81 5.80
C TRP A 288 5.21 13.72 6.84
N ARG A 289 6.26 13.86 7.65
CA ARG A 289 6.55 12.95 8.77
C ARG A 289 5.43 12.96 9.81
N SER A 290 4.88 14.14 10.11
CA SER A 290 3.72 14.25 10.99
C SER A 290 2.47 13.59 10.40
N VAL A 291 2.26 13.68 9.08
CA VAL A 291 1.16 13.00 8.38
C VAL A 291 1.33 11.48 8.47
N VAL A 292 2.55 10.96 8.27
CA VAL A 292 2.83 9.51 8.44
C VAL A 292 2.40 9.03 9.82
N LEU A 293 2.80 9.73 10.89
CA LEU A 293 2.47 9.29 12.25
C LEU A 293 1.01 9.55 12.62
N ALA A 294 0.59 10.81 12.55
CA ALA A 294 -0.66 11.27 13.13
C ALA A 294 -1.88 11.04 12.22
N THR A 295 -1.68 10.82 10.92
CA THR A 295 -2.77 10.62 9.95
C THR A 295 -2.78 9.20 9.36
N ILE A 296 -1.62 8.63 9.03
CA ILE A 296 -1.57 7.32 8.34
C ILE A 296 -1.49 6.14 9.33
N LEU A 297 -0.60 6.22 10.31
CA LEU A 297 -0.39 5.15 11.28
C LEU A 297 -1.38 5.22 12.46
N ARG A 298 -1.71 6.43 12.95
CA ARG A 298 -2.65 6.63 14.07
C ARG A 298 -4.00 5.90 13.91
N PRO A 299 -4.72 5.93 12.76
CA PRO A 299 -6.00 5.22 12.66
C PRO A 299 -5.89 3.69 12.79
N ARG A 300 -4.69 3.15 12.63
CA ARG A 300 -4.41 1.71 12.75
C ARG A 300 -4.08 1.27 14.17
N LEU A 301 -4.00 2.23 15.11
CA LEU A 301 -3.77 2.00 16.54
C LEU A 301 -4.79 1.06 17.15
N TYR A 302 -6.08 1.22 16.80
CA TYR A 302 -7.18 0.47 17.41
C TYR A 302 -7.09 -1.06 17.26
N HIS A 303 -6.27 -1.54 16.32
CA HIS A 303 -6.10 -2.96 16.06
C HIS A 303 -4.62 -3.37 15.96
N HIS A 304 -3.68 -2.51 16.36
CA HIS A 304 -2.24 -2.76 16.25
C HIS A 304 -1.82 -3.27 14.84
N ARG A 305 -2.37 -2.63 13.79
CA ARG A 305 -2.19 -3.09 12.41
C ARG A 305 -0.90 -2.54 11.80
N PHE A 306 0.00 -3.45 11.42
CA PHE A 306 1.19 -3.13 10.64
C PHE A 306 0.82 -2.63 9.24
N LEU A 307 1.54 -1.63 8.76
CA LEU A 307 1.37 -1.07 7.43
C LEU A 307 2.70 -1.05 6.69
N ALA A 308 2.72 -1.66 5.50
CA ALA A 308 3.88 -1.70 4.64
C ALA A 308 4.28 -0.30 4.14
N THR A 309 5.59 -0.08 3.98
CA THR A 309 6.15 1.23 3.58
C THR A 309 5.61 1.71 2.23
N ASP A 310 5.40 0.79 1.28
CA ASP A 310 4.81 1.07 -0.04
C ASP A 310 3.37 1.62 0.03
N HIS A 311 2.55 1.13 0.97
CA HIS A 311 1.22 1.66 1.23
C HIS A 311 1.28 3.07 1.85
N ILE A 312 2.27 3.35 2.71
CA ILE A 312 2.49 4.70 3.26
C ILE A 312 2.90 5.66 2.14
N VAL A 313 3.83 5.25 1.28
CA VAL A 313 4.24 6.03 0.09
C VAL A 313 3.04 6.30 -0.81
N SER A 314 2.27 5.26 -1.16
CA SER A 314 1.08 5.39 -1.99
C SER A 314 0.10 6.42 -1.43
N ARG A 315 -0.13 6.39 -0.11
CA ARG A 315 -1.02 7.35 0.53
C ARG A 315 -0.50 8.79 0.46
N LEU A 316 0.80 9.00 0.67
CA LEU A 316 1.41 10.33 0.54
C LEU A 316 1.41 10.84 -0.91
N VAL A 317 1.47 9.95 -1.90
CA VAL A 317 1.30 10.31 -3.32
C VAL A 317 -0.14 10.75 -3.60
N GLU A 318 -1.14 9.97 -3.13
CA GLU A 318 -2.57 10.32 -3.25
C GLU A 318 -2.89 11.68 -2.63
N ASP A 319 -2.33 11.95 -1.45
CA ASP A 319 -2.55 13.20 -0.72
C ASP A 319 -1.68 14.37 -1.24
N GLY A 320 -0.87 14.16 -2.29
CA GLY A 320 -0.07 15.21 -2.97
C GLY A 320 1.20 15.65 -2.24
N TYR A 321 1.68 14.88 -1.26
CA TYR A 321 2.89 15.19 -0.49
C TYR A 321 4.19 14.75 -1.17
N VAL A 322 4.12 13.84 -2.14
CA VAL A 322 5.26 13.41 -2.96
C VAL A 322 5.20 14.10 -4.31
N HIS A 323 6.30 14.71 -4.73
CA HIS A 323 6.37 15.38 -6.02
C HIS A 323 6.34 14.33 -7.16
N SER A 324 5.54 14.59 -8.20
CA SER A 324 5.23 13.61 -9.26
C SER A 324 6.47 13.10 -10.01
N ASP A 325 7.51 13.93 -10.14
CA ASP A 325 8.79 13.52 -10.75
C ASP A 325 9.49 12.37 -10.02
N PHE A 326 9.20 12.11 -8.75
CA PHE A 326 9.88 11.08 -7.96
C PHE A 326 8.99 9.86 -7.69
N VAL A 327 7.82 9.79 -8.33
CA VAL A 327 6.94 8.64 -8.29
C VAL A 327 7.45 7.57 -9.26
N LYS A 328 7.62 6.33 -8.78
CA LYS A 328 8.02 5.15 -9.58
C LYS A 328 9.31 5.34 -10.41
N LEU A 329 10.41 5.66 -9.75
CA LEU A 329 11.73 5.68 -10.37
C LEU A 329 12.25 4.26 -10.62
N THR A 330 12.89 4.03 -11.77
CA THR A 330 13.65 2.80 -12.00
C THR A 330 14.92 2.79 -11.16
N LYS A 331 15.44 1.60 -10.85
CA LYS A 331 16.67 1.45 -10.07
C LYS A 331 17.84 2.21 -10.70
N ASP A 332 18.08 2.00 -12.00
CA ASP A 332 19.20 2.64 -12.71
C ASP A 332 19.11 4.18 -12.69
N LEU A 333 17.90 4.74 -12.78
CA LEU A 333 17.70 6.17 -12.70
C LEU A 333 17.93 6.70 -11.28
N ALA A 334 17.42 6.00 -10.26
CA ALA A 334 17.67 6.37 -8.87
C ALA A 334 19.16 6.29 -8.52
N ASP A 335 19.86 5.26 -9.00
CA ASP A 335 21.30 5.11 -8.81
C ASP A 335 22.06 6.23 -9.53
N ALA A 336 21.73 6.54 -10.79
CA ALA A 336 22.34 7.65 -11.52
C ALA A 336 22.09 9.02 -10.84
N MET A 337 20.90 9.25 -10.29
CA MET A 337 20.59 10.44 -9.50
C MET A 337 21.43 10.51 -8.22
N ARG A 338 21.61 9.38 -7.53
CA ARG A 338 22.42 9.29 -6.30
C ARG A 338 23.92 9.52 -6.53
N HIS A 339 24.43 9.22 -7.72
CA HIS A 339 25.81 9.58 -8.10
C HIS A 339 25.98 11.10 -8.27
N LEU A 340 24.92 11.83 -8.61
CA LEU A 340 24.94 13.29 -8.77
C LEU A 340 24.69 14.02 -7.45
N ASP A 341 23.77 13.51 -6.61
CA ASP A 341 23.52 14.00 -5.25
C ASP A 341 23.49 12.80 -4.28
N PRO A 342 24.55 12.60 -3.45
CA PRO A 342 24.60 11.50 -2.48
C PRO A 342 23.50 11.54 -1.40
N GLU A 343 22.87 12.70 -1.16
CA GLU A 343 21.73 12.84 -0.25
C GLU A 343 20.41 12.40 -0.90
N PHE A 344 20.41 12.10 -2.20
CA PHE A 344 19.21 11.61 -2.87
C PHE A 344 18.79 10.23 -2.34
N LEU A 345 17.57 10.19 -1.81
CA LEU A 345 16.83 8.97 -1.51
C LEU A 345 15.49 9.03 -2.24
N THR A 346 15.04 7.90 -2.77
CA THR A 346 13.68 7.77 -3.28
C THR A 346 12.66 8.04 -2.17
N PRO A 347 11.40 8.40 -2.49
CA PRO A 347 10.37 8.60 -1.46
C PRO A 347 10.24 7.40 -0.52
N TRP A 348 10.29 6.19 -1.08
CA TRP A 348 10.24 4.95 -0.31
C TRP A 348 11.42 4.84 0.67
N GLU A 349 12.65 5.06 0.21
CA GLU A 349 13.85 4.99 1.07
C GLU A 349 13.82 6.04 2.18
N ALA A 350 13.42 7.27 1.87
CA ALA A 350 13.33 8.35 2.85
C ALA A 350 12.28 8.05 3.94
N ILE A 351 11.10 7.57 3.56
CA ILE A 351 10.05 7.16 4.50
C ILE A 351 10.49 5.94 5.30
N HIS A 352 11.11 4.95 4.66
CA HIS A 352 11.58 3.74 5.33
C HIS A 352 12.63 4.07 6.40
N ARG A 353 13.62 4.90 6.07
CA ARG A 353 14.65 5.34 7.02
C ARG A 353 14.05 6.12 8.20
N PHE A 354 13.05 6.96 7.95
CA PHE A 354 12.32 7.63 9.02
C PHE A 354 11.66 6.64 9.98
N LEU A 355 10.93 5.66 9.43
CA LEU A 355 10.24 4.65 10.22
C LEU A 355 11.22 3.79 11.03
N GLN A 356 12.37 3.41 10.45
CA GLN A 356 13.45 2.74 11.15
C GLN A 356 14.03 3.59 12.30
N ALA A 357 14.22 4.89 12.08
CA ALA A 357 14.69 5.79 13.14
C ALA A 357 13.69 5.87 14.31
N LEU A 358 12.38 5.86 14.02
CA LEU A 358 11.35 5.78 15.04
C LEU A 358 11.32 4.42 15.76
N THR A 359 11.62 3.33 15.06
CA THR A 359 11.73 2.00 15.68
C THR A 359 12.90 1.96 16.65
N ASN A 360 14.05 2.52 16.25
CA ASN A 360 15.22 2.64 17.13
C ASN A 360 14.94 3.54 18.34
N ALA A 361 14.08 4.55 18.20
CA ALA A 361 13.61 5.39 19.30
C ALA A 361 12.54 4.72 20.17
N GLY A 362 12.09 3.50 19.85
CA GLY A 362 11.05 2.79 20.58
C GLY A 362 9.66 3.42 20.44
N LEU A 363 9.37 4.07 19.31
CA LEU A 363 8.07 4.70 19.02
C LEU A 363 7.23 3.88 18.03
N THR A 364 7.89 3.09 17.19
CA THR A 364 7.26 2.16 16.25
C THR A 364 7.80 0.75 16.44
N GLU A 365 7.04 -0.23 15.99
CA GLU A 365 7.45 -1.62 15.85
C GLU A 365 7.55 -1.97 14.36
N GLN A 366 8.52 -2.81 14.00
CA GLN A 366 8.76 -3.23 12.63
C GLN A 366 8.56 -4.74 12.48
N GLN A 367 7.84 -5.15 11.43
CA GLN A 367 7.76 -6.51 10.94
C GLN A 367 8.03 -6.52 9.43
N HIS A 368 9.15 -7.11 9.01
CA HIS A 368 9.64 -7.03 7.63
C HIS A 368 9.70 -5.57 7.13
N LEU A 369 8.91 -5.20 6.11
CA LEU A 369 8.85 -3.85 5.55
C LEU A 369 7.64 -3.03 6.07
N SER A 370 6.98 -3.54 7.10
CA SER A 370 5.75 -2.99 7.67
C SER A 370 5.97 -2.45 9.09
N PHE A 371 5.26 -1.39 9.42
CA PHE A 371 5.41 -0.66 10.67
C PHE A 371 4.06 -0.42 11.35
N ALA A 372 4.07 -0.44 12.68
CA ALA A 372 2.97 0.01 13.54
C ALA A 372 3.52 0.97 14.59
N LEU A 373 2.70 1.88 15.12
CA LEU A 373 3.06 2.58 16.36
C LEU A 373 3.10 1.57 17.50
N ASN A 374 4.08 1.67 18.38
CA ASN A 374 4.17 0.72 19.49
C ASN A 374 3.02 0.90 20.48
N THR A 375 2.74 -0.16 21.24
CA THR A 375 1.64 -0.19 22.22
C THR A 375 1.73 0.94 23.26
N ARG A 376 2.92 1.26 23.77
CA ARG A 376 3.09 2.33 24.78
C ARG A 376 2.76 3.71 24.25
N LEU A 377 3.21 4.07 23.05
CA LEU A 377 2.86 5.36 22.44
C LEU A 377 1.38 5.39 22.07
N ALA A 378 0.83 4.28 21.58
CA ALA A 378 -0.59 4.13 21.30
C ALA A 378 -1.44 4.44 22.55
N ASP A 379 -1.07 3.90 23.71
CA ASP A 379 -1.79 4.09 24.96
C ASP A 379 -1.75 5.55 25.42
N ARG A 380 -0.57 6.17 25.39
CA ARG A 380 -0.41 7.59 25.72
C ARG A 380 -1.21 8.48 24.78
N TRP A 381 -1.28 8.13 23.49
CA TRP A 381 -2.09 8.86 22.52
C TRP A 381 -3.58 8.75 22.84
N ARG A 382 -4.08 7.55 23.20
CA ARG A 382 -5.47 7.32 23.62
C ARG A 382 -5.82 8.13 24.88
N GLU A 383 -4.94 8.16 25.86
CA GLU A 383 -5.12 8.96 27.08
C GLU A 383 -5.19 10.46 26.77
N TRP A 384 -4.28 10.95 25.91
CA TRP A 384 -4.29 12.34 25.45
C TRP A 384 -5.57 12.69 24.69
N GLU A 385 -6.03 11.84 23.78
CA GLU A 385 -7.31 12.04 23.09
C GLU A 385 -8.48 12.06 24.07
N GLY A 386 -8.54 11.11 24.99
CA GLY A 386 -9.61 11.05 25.99
C GLY A 386 -9.65 12.28 26.88
N THR A 387 -8.51 12.82 27.29
CA THR A 387 -8.45 14.07 28.07
C THR A 387 -8.86 15.28 27.23
N HIS A 388 -8.37 15.43 25.99
CA HIS A 388 -8.74 16.54 25.12
C HIS A 388 -10.19 16.49 24.66
N GLN A 389 -10.73 15.29 24.40
CA GLN A 389 -12.14 15.10 24.07
C GLN A 389 -13.03 15.51 25.24
N LYS A 390 -12.72 15.08 26.47
CA LYS A 390 -13.45 15.52 27.68
C LYS A 390 -13.44 17.04 27.86
N LYS A 391 -12.29 17.69 27.62
CA LYS A 391 -12.19 19.16 27.66
C LYS A 391 -13.07 19.82 26.60
N THR A 392 -13.08 19.28 25.38
CA THR A 392 -13.90 19.80 24.27
C THR A 392 -15.39 19.61 24.55
N GLU A 393 -15.79 18.42 25.02
CA GLU A 393 -17.17 18.12 25.43
C GLU A 393 -17.64 19.04 26.55
N ARG A 394 -16.79 19.28 27.56
CA ARG A 394 -17.08 20.21 28.64
C ARG A 394 -17.20 21.65 28.16
N ARG A 395 -16.28 22.14 27.32
CA ARG A 395 -16.37 23.46 26.69
C ARG A 395 -17.68 23.61 25.93
N ASN A 396 -18.09 22.58 25.18
CA ASN A 396 -19.35 22.58 24.42
C ASN A 396 -20.57 22.58 25.34
N SER A 397 -20.54 21.79 26.42
CA SER A 397 -21.61 21.76 27.43
C SER A 397 -21.80 23.13 28.09
N ILE A 398 -20.70 23.74 28.56
CA ILE A 398 -20.71 25.09 29.14
C ILE A 398 -21.21 26.12 28.11
N SER A 399 -20.68 26.08 26.89
CA SER A 399 -21.10 26.97 25.80
C SER A 399 -22.59 26.89 25.51
N SER A 400 -23.14 25.67 25.53
CA SER A 400 -24.58 25.44 25.35
C SER A 400 -25.38 26.10 26.47
N VAL A 401 -25.02 25.85 27.74
CA VAL A 401 -25.72 26.46 28.89
C VAL A 401 -25.64 27.99 28.85
N VAL A 402 -24.46 28.54 28.55
CA VAL A 402 -24.25 29.99 28.42
C VAL A 402 -25.11 30.56 27.29
N SER A 403 -25.17 29.91 26.12
CA SER A 403 -26.07 30.34 25.04
C SER A 403 -27.52 30.39 25.51
N HIS A 404 -28.00 29.36 26.20
CA HIS A 404 -29.38 29.31 26.71
C HIS A 404 -29.66 30.41 27.73
N ILE A 405 -28.67 30.78 28.55
CA ILE A 405 -28.77 31.90 29.48
C ILE A 405 -28.86 33.21 28.69
N LEU A 406 -27.94 33.45 27.77
CA LEU A 406 -27.88 34.68 26.97
C LEU A 406 -29.14 34.92 26.13
N ASP A 407 -29.79 33.86 25.64
CA ASP A 407 -31.04 33.97 24.88
C ASP A 407 -32.26 34.36 25.72
N ARG A 408 -32.12 34.29 27.05
CA ARG A 408 -33.16 34.66 28.02
C ARG A 408 -32.91 36.02 28.68
N ILE A 409 -31.78 36.64 28.38
CA ILE A 409 -31.46 37.99 28.85
C ILE A 409 -31.98 38.99 27.80
N PRO A 410 -32.73 40.03 28.21
CA PRO A 410 -33.15 41.10 27.32
C PRO A 410 -31.98 41.71 26.54
N THR A 411 -32.22 42.12 25.30
CA THR A 411 -31.17 42.66 24.41
C THR A 411 -30.48 43.89 24.97
N GLU A 412 -31.21 44.72 25.73
CA GLU A 412 -30.71 45.89 26.48
C GLU A 412 -29.66 45.52 27.52
N ASP A 413 -29.89 44.46 28.30
CA ASP A 413 -28.98 44.01 29.36
C ASP A 413 -27.82 43.18 28.78
N ARG A 414 -28.05 42.45 27.67
CA ARG A 414 -27.05 41.58 27.04
C ARG A 414 -25.85 42.34 26.45
N ALA A 415 -25.99 43.64 26.14
CA ALA A 415 -24.91 44.52 25.65
C ALA A 415 -24.03 43.89 24.53
N SER A 416 -24.63 43.16 23.59
CA SER A 416 -23.98 42.42 22.48
C SER A 416 -23.13 41.19 22.87
N MET A 417 -23.19 40.71 24.11
CA MET A 417 -22.43 39.54 24.55
C MET A 417 -22.79 38.28 23.75
N THR A 418 -21.75 37.59 23.30
CA THR A 418 -21.79 36.29 22.64
C THR A 418 -21.13 35.23 23.53
N VAL A 419 -21.34 33.95 23.22
CA VAL A 419 -20.64 32.86 23.90
C VAL A 419 -19.13 33.02 23.76
N GLU A 420 -18.64 33.41 22.58
CA GLU A 420 -17.20 33.58 22.33
C GLU A 420 -16.63 34.79 23.10
N SER A 421 -17.32 35.93 23.09
CA SER A 421 -16.88 37.07 23.90
C SER A 421 -16.94 36.77 25.40
N TRP A 422 -17.83 35.88 25.84
CA TRP A 422 -17.89 35.43 27.23
C TRP A 422 -16.67 34.57 27.61
N TRP A 423 -16.25 33.64 26.74
CA TRP A 423 -15.05 32.84 26.97
C TRP A 423 -13.78 33.67 27.15
N GLN A 424 -13.71 34.83 26.47
CA GLN A 424 -12.54 35.72 26.44
C GLN A 424 -12.56 36.86 27.48
N MET A 425 -13.65 37.02 28.23
CA MET A 425 -13.79 38.15 29.15
C MET A 425 -12.79 38.05 30.31
N THR A 426 -12.28 39.18 30.79
CA THR A 426 -11.37 39.21 31.96
C THR A 426 -12.05 39.70 33.24
N GLU A 427 -13.28 40.21 33.13
CA GLU A 427 -14.10 40.73 34.23
C GLU A 427 -14.84 39.62 35.00
N THR A 428 -14.10 38.56 35.36
CA THR A 428 -14.60 37.50 36.25
C THR A 428 -14.11 37.74 37.68
N GLY A 429 -14.76 37.12 38.68
CA GLY A 429 -14.30 37.20 40.08
C GLY A 429 -12.87 36.69 40.33
N SER A 430 -12.27 36.00 39.36
CA SER A 430 -10.88 35.51 39.38
C SER A 430 -9.89 36.37 38.59
N GLY A 431 -10.36 37.37 37.82
CA GLY A 431 -9.54 38.21 36.94
C GLY A 431 -8.93 37.47 35.75
N ARG A 432 -9.36 36.23 35.48
CA ARG A 432 -8.90 35.40 34.36
C ARG A 432 -10.09 34.97 33.49
N PRO A 433 -9.89 34.81 32.17
CA PRO A 433 -10.95 34.34 31.30
C PRO A 433 -11.42 32.93 31.64
N PRO A 434 -12.74 32.65 31.51
CA PRO A 434 -13.28 31.30 31.65
C PRO A 434 -12.52 30.28 30.80
N GLU A 435 -12.01 30.67 29.63
CA GLU A 435 -11.26 29.77 28.73
C GLU A 435 -9.97 29.23 29.37
N GLN A 436 -9.41 29.94 30.35
CA GLN A 436 -8.17 29.53 31.01
C GLN A 436 -8.40 28.77 32.33
N THR A 437 -9.59 28.87 32.91
CA THR A 437 -9.87 28.32 34.24
C THR A 437 -10.88 27.18 34.23
N PHE A 438 -11.67 27.03 33.15
CA PHE A 438 -12.75 26.04 33.12
C PHE A 438 -12.24 24.64 33.41
N ASP A 439 -11.09 24.24 32.87
CA ASP A 439 -10.49 22.91 33.10
C ASP A 439 -10.36 22.53 34.60
N THR A 440 -10.07 23.49 35.47
CA THR A 440 -9.83 23.26 36.91
C THR A 440 -10.99 23.68 37.81
N ASP A 441 -11.80 24.65 37.38
CA ASP A 441 -12.91 25.17 38.17
C ASP A 441 -14.19 24.40 37.85
N THR A 442 -14.57 23.45 38.70
CA THR A 442 -15.81 22.68 38.57
C THR A 442 -17.03 23.39 39.17
N SER A 443 -16.85 24.55 39.82
CA SER A 443 -17.96 25.30 40.42
C SER A 443 -18.81 25.99 39.36
N ILE A 444 -18.19 26.38 38.24
CA ILE A 444 -18.84 27.04 37.10
C ILE A 444 -20.03 26.24 36.55
N ASP A 445 -19.91 24.91 36.48
CA ASP A 445 -20.97 24.05 35.95
C ASP A 445 -22.24 24.14 36.82
N ASN A 446 -22.08 24.13 38.14
CA ASN A 446 -23.19 24.21 39.09
C ASN A 446 -23.83 25.61 39.12
N ASP A 447 -23.02 26.66 39.07
CA ASP A 447 -23.51 28.03 39.11
C ASP A 447 -24.28 28.39 37.82
N LEU A 448 -23.76 28.00 36.65
CA LEU A 448 -24.46 28.18 35.37
C LEU A 448 -25.80 27.43 35.35
N ALA A 449 -25.84 26.19 35.88
CA ALA A 449 -27.09 25.44 35.99
C ALA A 449 -28.11 26.15 36.89
N LYS A 450 -27.67 26.74 38.01
CA LYS A 450 -28.54 27.52 38.91
C LYS A 450 -29.09 28.77 38.23
N ILE A 451 -28.23 29.53 37.54
CA ILE A 451 -28.65 30.71 36.76
C ILE A 451 -29.73 30.33 35.76
N LEU A 452 -29.48 29.28 34.95
CA LEU A 452 -30.44 28.85 33.95
C LEU A 452 -31.77 28.38 34.56
N ASN A 453 -31.73 27.68 35.69
CA ASN A 453 -32.95 27.25 36.39
C ASN A 453 -33.77 28.43 36.93
N VAL A 454 -33.13 29.50 37.39
CA VAL A 454 -33.84 30.72 37.80
C VAL A 454 -34.49 31.40 36.60
N LEU A 455 -33.74 31.59 35.50
CA LEU A 455 -34.28 32.21 34.28
C LEU A 455 -35.39 31.39 33.61
N LEU A 456 -35.44 30.07 33.85
CA LEU A 456 -36.52 29.18 33.43
C LEU A 456 -37.71 29.13 34.39
N LEU A 457 -37.70 29.94 35.45
CA LEU A 457 -38.71 29.95 36.53
C LEU A 457 -38.85 28.58 37.22
N ARG A 458 -37.78 27.78 37.23
CA ARG A 458 -37.72 26.48 37.92
C ARG A 458 -37.22 26.60 39.34
N SER A 459 -36.42 27.63 39.65
CA SER A 459 -35.93 27.95 41.00
C SER A 459 -36.13 29.44 41.33
N SER A 460 -36.32 29.76 42.61
CA SER A 460 -36.33 31.12 43.15
C SER A 460 -35.08 31.39 44.01
N GLU A 461 -34.16 30.42 44.09
CA GLU A 461 -32.89 30.57 44.82
C GLU A 461 -31.90 31.40 44.01
N ALA A 462 -31.42 32.50 44.58
CA ALA A 462 -30.44 33.38 43.93
C ALA A 462 -29.10 32.65 43.68
N PRO A 463 -28.53 32.70 42.46
CA PRO A 463 -27.21 32.15 42.17
C PRO A 463 -26.11 32.87 42.96
N ARG A 464 -25.07 32.14 43.39
CA ARG A 464 -23.97 32.70 44.19
C ARG A 464 -23.01 33.57 43.36
N ASN A 465 -22.78 33.18 42.13
CA ASN A 465 -21.86 33.85 41.21
C ASN A 465 -22.44 33.81 39.80
N LEU A 466 -22.35 34.92 39.08
CA LEU A 466 -22.81 35.05 37.70
C LEU A 466 -21.73 34.76 36.66
N HIS A 467 -20.47 34.58 37.07
CA HIS A 467 -19.34 34.28 36.19
C HIS A 467 -19.24 35.28 35.02
N GLY A 468 -19.48 36.56 35.31
CA GLY A 468 -19.44 37.67 34.35
C GLY A 468 -20.61 37.72 33.35
N LEU A 469 -21.64 36.86 33.50
CA LEU A 469 -22.84 36.94 32.67
C LEU A 469 -23.69 38.16 33.05
N PRO A 470 -24.31 38.86 32.08
CA PRO A 470 -25.08 40.08 32.30
C PRO A 470 -26.52 39.73 32.70
N ALA A 471 -26.66 38.82 33.67
CA ALA A 471 -27.93 38.17 34.00
C ALA A 471 -28.59 38.75 35.26
N ALA A 472 -27.94 39.69 35.96
CA ALA A 472 -28.36 40.13 37.30
C ALA A 472 -29.82 40.61 37.34
N ARG A 473 -30.18 41.56 36.49
CA ARG A 473 -31.56 42.09 36.41
C ARG A 473 -32.56 41.03 35.96
N ALA A 474 -32.24 40.25 34.93
CA ALA A 474 -33.09 39.17 34.44
C ALA A 474 -33.36 38.10 35.52
N ILE A 475 -32.37 37.81 36.37
CA ILE A 475 -32.50 36.91 37.52
C ILE A 475 -33.44 37.51 38.57
N GLU A 476 -33.27 38.76 38.95
CA GLU A 476 -34.13 39.44 39.92
C GLU A 476 -35.60 39.43 39.46
N GLU A 477 -35.84 39.79 38.20
CA GLU A 477 -37.18 39.76 37.60
C GLU A 477 -37.76 38.33 37.59
N ALA A 478 -36.95 37.32 37.25
CA ALA A 478 -37.39 35.93 37.22
C ALA A 478 -37.73 35.40 38.62
N ILE A 479 -36.94 35.74 39.65
CA ILE A 479 -37.22 35.39 41.04
C ILE A 479 -38.53 36.04 41.49
N SER A 480 -38.73 37.34 41.22
CA SER A 480 -39.98 38.05 41.56
C SER A 480 -41.19 37.36 40.93
N ARG A 481 -41.16 37.13 39.61
CA ARG A 481 -42.25 36.44 38.88
C ARG A 481 -42.55 35.07 39.44
N LYS A 482 -41.51 34.29 39.79
CA LYS A 482 -41.70 32.96 40.35
C LYS A 482 -42.32 33.01 41.75
N THR A 483 -41.80 33.86 42.63
CA THR A 483 -42.33 34.00 44.00
C THR A 483 -43.78 34.49 44.01
N GLU A 484 -44.13 35.43 43.11
CA GLU A 484 -45.51 35.88 42.91
C GLU A 484 -46.42 34.75 42.39
N ALA A 485 -45.94 33.97 41.42
CA ALA A 485 -46.68 32.83 40.89
C ALA A 485 -46.90 31.74 41.95
N GLU A 486 -45.88 31.44 42.76
CA GLU A 486 -45.97 30.50 43.89
C GLU A 486 -46.94 31.01 44.97
N ALA A 487 -46.87 32.29 45.32
CA ALA A 487 -47.80 32.92 46.26
C ALA A 487 -49.24 32.87 45.74
N LYS A 488 -49.47 33.17 44.45
CA LYS A 488 -50.79 33.10 43.81
C LYS A 488 -51.32 31.67 43.75
N ALA A 489 -50.47 30.69 43.42
CA ALA A 489 -50.84 29.27 43.41
C ALA A 489 -51.17 28.77 44.82
N ASN A 490 -50.39 29.19 45.83
CA ASN A 490 -50.63 28.82 47.22
C ASN A 490 -51.91 29.48 47.77
N ALA A 491 -52.16 30.75 47.44
CA ALA A 491 -53.40 31.45 47.78
C ALA A 491 -54.62 30.78 47.12
N LYS A 492 -54.52 30.43 45.83
CA LYS A 492 -55.57 29.68 45.13
C LYS A 492 -55.86 28.34 45.80
N ARG A 493 -54.81 27.56 46.11
CA ARG A 493 -54.96 26.28 46.81
C ARG A 493 -55.60 26.46 48.20
N SER A 494 -55.16 27.47 48.95
CA SER A 494 -55.71 27.78 50.27
C SER A 494 -57.21 28.15 50.18
N ALA A 495 -57.62 28.89 49.15
CA ALA A 495 -59.02 29.23 48.90
C ALA A 495 -59.85 28.00 48.48
N GLU A 496 -59.32 27.13 47.61
CA GLU A 496 -59.98 25.87 47.23
C GLU A 496 -60.14 24.92 48.42
N GLU A 497 -59.15 24.84 49.31
CA GLU A 497 -59.23 24.07 50.55
C GLU A 497 -60.26 24.66 51.52
N ALA A 498 -60.33 26.00 51.64
CA ALA A 498 -61.30 26.69 52.47
C ALA A 498 -62.74 26.46 51.97
N ASP A 499 -62.99 26.62 50.68
CA ASP A 499 -64.28 26.32 50.05
C ASP A 499 -64.64 24.83 50.18
N GLY A 500 -63.67 23.94 49.99
CA GLY A 500 -63.86 22.49 50.21
C GLY A 500 -64.30 22.16 51.64
N ARG A 501 -63.70 22.80 52.66
CA ARG A 501 -64.14 22.66 54.06
C ARG A 501 -65.56 23.20 54.26
N ARG A 502 -65.87 24.37 53.72
CA ARG A 502 -67.20 24.99 53.79
C ARG A 502 -68.28 24.11 53.15
N GLN A 503 -68.04 23.58 51.95
CA GLN A 503 -68.95 22.65 51.28
C GLN A 503 -69.08 21.31 52.00
N SER A 504 -68.02 20.82 52.65
CA SER A 504 -68.09 19.64 53.52
C SER A 504 -69.04 19.87 54.68
N MET A 505 -68.93 21.03 55.35
CA MET A 505 -69.80 21.39 56.47
C MET A 505 -71.27 21.51 56.05
N ILE A 506 -71.54 22.13 54.89
CA ILE A 506 -72.90 22.21 54.33
C ILE A 506 -73.47 20.82 54.11
N ARG A 507 -72.76 19.94 53.38
CA ARG A 507 -73.21 18.57 53.12
C ARG A 507 -73.48 17.80 54.40
N ARG A 508 -72.61 17.96 55.42
CA ARG A 508 -72.80 17.31 56.71
C ARG A 508 -74.05 17.84 57.43
N ALA A 509 -74.28 19.15 57.42
CA ALA A 509 -75.46 19.77 58.00
C ALA A 509 -76.75 19.32 57.31
N GLU A 510 -76.77 19.29 55.97
CA GLU A 510 -77.90 18.79 55.16
C GLU A 510 -78.22 17.32 55.42
N GLN A 511 -77.21 16.49 55.70
CA GLN A 511 -77.40 15.08 56.07
C GLN A 511 -77.95 14.90 57.50
N THR A 512 -77.79 15.89 58.37
CA THR A 512 -78.08 15.77 59.80
C THR A 512 -79.40 16.45 60.19
N LEU A 513 -79.77 17.54 59.50
CA LEU A 513 -80.92 18.38 59.81
C LEU A 513 -81.84 18.56 58.60
N ASP A 514 -83.14 18.74 58.83
CA ASP A 514 -84.15 19.04 57.81
C ASP A 514 -84.36 20.56 57.62
N GLY A 515 -85.09 20.94 56.57
CA GLY A 515 -85.05 22.29 55.96
C GLY A 515 -85.10 23.49 56.92
N THR A 516 -85.97 23.48 57.94
CA THR A 516 -86.04 24.57 58.93
C THR A 516 -84.90 24.51 59.96
N GLY A 517 -84.57 23.33 60.47
CA GLY A 517 -83.46 23.15 61.41
C GLY A 517 -82.09 23.45 60.81
N LEU A 518 -81.90 23.13 59.53
CA LEU A 518 -80.70 23.44 58.76
C LEU A 518 -80.48 24.96 58.65
N ALA A 519 -81.52 25.69 58.25
CA ALA A 519 -81.43 27.15 58.09
C ALA A 519 -81.16 27.86 59.42
N ASP A 520 -81.78 27.38 60.51
CA ASP A 520 -81.57 27.91 61.85
C ASP A 520 -80.13 27.69 62.32
N PHE A 521 -79.60 26.46 62.19
CA PHE A 521 -78.23 26.15 62.60
C PHE A 521 -77.21 26.99 61.84
N LEU A 522 -77.27 27.02 60.51
CA LEU A 522 -76.28 27.72 59.68
C LEU A 522 -76.26 29.24 59.90
N ARG A 523 -77.35 29.83 60.41
CA ARG A 523 -77.47 31.26 60.69
C ARG A 523 -77.30 31.62 62.17
N THR A 524 -77.17 30.62 63.05
CA THR A 524 -77.02 30.85 64.48
C THR A 524 -75.55 30.93 64.86
N PRO A 525 -75.07 32.06 65.40
CA PRO A 525 -73.73 32.18 65.94
C PRO A 525 -73.45 31.15 67.05
N LEU A 526 -72.31 30.46 66.98
CA LEU A 526 -71.90 29.49 68.00
C LEU A 526 -71.31 30.23 69.22
N ALA A 527 -72.08 30.32 70.31
CA ALA A 527 -71.68 31.05 71.51
C ALA A 527 -70.34 30.56 72.10
N ASP A 528 -70.12 29.25 72.12
CA ASP A 528 -68.89 28.61 72.62
C ASP A 528 -67.65 28.90 71.75
N GLN A 529 -67.86 29.41 70.53
CA GLN A 529 -66.81 29.74 69.56
C GLN A 529 -66.77 31.24 69.28
N GLY A 530 -67.11 32.06 70.29
CA GLY A 530 -67.03 33.52 70.21
C GLY A 530 -68.06 34.17 69.28
N GLY A 531 -69.16 33.48 68.96
CA GLY A 531 -70.21 34.00 68.09
C GLY A 531 -69.89 33.92 66.59
N ILE A 532 -68.99 33.02 66.18
CA ILE A 532 -68.70 32.75 64.76
C ILE A 532 -69.79 31.83 64.19
N LEU A 533 -70.19 32.04 62.93
CA LEU A 533 -71.15 31.16 62.26
C LEU A 533 -70.51 29.79 61.95
N PRO A 534 -71.28 28.68 61.93
CA PRO A 534 -70.73 27.34 61.69
C PRO A 534 -69.96 27.21 60.39
N LEU A 535 -70.39 27.89 59.31
CA LEU A 535 -69.71 27.84 58.01
C LEU A 535 -68.41 28.63 58.00
N ASP A 536 -68.40 29.81 58.63
CA ASP A 536 -67.20 30.65 58.72
C ASP A 536 -66.14 30.00 59.62
N LEU A 537 -66.58 29.31 60.68
CA LEU A 537 -65.71 28.53 61.55
C LEU A 537 -65.09 27.35 60.80
N ALA A 538 -65.88 26.65 59.98
CA ALA A 538 -65.43 25.52 59.17
C ALA A 538 -64.45 25.93 58.05
N GLU A 539 -64.70 27.06 57.41
CA GLU A 539 -63.86 27.61 56.35
C GLU A 539 -62.45 27.98 56.85
N GLY A 540 -62.39 28.54 58.07
CA GLY A 540 -61.17 29.09 58.66
C GLY A 540 -59.98 28.12 58.75
N ASN A 541 -60.19 26.87 59.20
CA ASN A 541 -59.18 25.82 59.20
C ASN A 541 -59.80 24.43 59.50
N ALA A 542 -58.98 23.37 59.42
CA ALA A 542 -59.42 22.00 59.67
C ALA A 542 -59.95 21.77 61.11
N THR A 543 -59.36 22.43 62.12
CA THR A 543 -59.84 22.34 63.51
C THR A 543 -61.20 23.01 63.67
N GLY A 544 -61.39 24.16 63.03
CA GLY A 544 -62.67 24.88 63.00
C GLY A 544 -63.79 24.07 62.34
N LEU A 545 -63.50 23.31 61.27
CA LEU A 545 -64.45 22.37 60.67
C LEU A 545 -64.88 21.30 61.70
N GLY A 546 -63.94 20.70 62.42
CA GLY A 546 -64.26 19.71 63.45
C GLY A 546 -65.14 20.27 64.58
N LEU A 547 -64.87 21.50 65.04
CA LEU A 547 -65.68 22.17 66.06
C LEU A 547 -67.08 22.53 65.55
N ALA A 548 -67.21 22.94 64.29
CA ALA A 548 -68.50 23.21 63.66
C ALA A 548 -69.35 21.93 63.51
N GLU A 549 -68.72 20.79 63.16
CA GLU A 549 -69.38 19.48 63.10
C GLU A 549 -69.84 19.01 64.50
N GLU A 550 -69.05 19.24 65.55
CA GLU A 550 -69.44 18.93 66.93
C GLU A 550 -70.63 19.78 67.38
N ALA A 551 -70.61 21.08 67.08
CA ALA A 551 -71.72 21.99 67.37
C ALA A 551 -73.00 21.59 66.62
N LEU A 552 -72.89 21.15 65.37
CA LEU A 552 -74.00 20.60 64.60
C LEU A 552 -74.61 19.37 65.29
N SER A 553 -73.77 18.46 65.79
CA SER A 553 -74.26 17.27 66.51
C SER A 553 -75.03 17.65 67.77
N LYS A 554 -74.50 18.58 68.58
CA LYS A 554 -75.17 19.09 69.80
C LYS A 554 -76.49 19.80 69.48
N PHE A 555 -76.51 20.59 68.41
CA PHE A 555 -77.71 21.30 67.96
C PHE A 555 -78.80 20.32 67.49
N ALA A 556 -78.43 19.31 66.69
CA ALA A 556 -79.35 18.27 66.23
C ALA A 556 -79.94 17.46 67.39
N GLN A 557 -79.12 17.10 68.38
CA GLN A 557 -79.58 16.41 69.59
C GLN A 557 -80.59 17.26 70.37
N SER A 558 -80.33 18.56 70.51
CA SER A 558 -81.22 19.49 71.23
C SER A 558 -82.56 19.67 70.50
N ARG A 559 -82.55 19.85 69.17
CA ARG A 559 -83.76 19.92 68.34
C ARG A 559 -84.55 18.61 68.35
N HIS A 560 -83.87 17.46 68.31
CA HIS A 560 -84.53 16.17 68.44
C HIS A 560 -85.21 16.02 69.80
N ALA A 561 -84.54 16.42 70.89
CA ALA A 561 -85.11 16.43 72.22
C ALA A 561 -86.33 17.38 72.34
N GLU A 562 -86.26 18.58 71.74
CA GLU A 562 -87.38 19.52 71.67
C GLU A 562 -88.55 18.99 70.85
N HIS A 563 -88.29 18.37 69.69
CA HIS A 563 -89.32 17.77 68.86
C HIS A 563 -89.99 16.60 69.58
N VAL A 564 -89.21 15.70 70.20
CA VAL A 564 -89.73 14.61 71.04
C VAL A 564 -90.57 15.16 72.19
N ALA A 565 -90.10 16.20 72.89
CA ALA A 565 -90.86 16.85 73.95
C ALA A 565 -92.15 17.50 73.45
N THR A 566 -92.15 18.09 72.25
CA THR A 566 -93.32 18.73 71.64
C THR A 566 -94.33 17.70 71.14
N VAL A 567 -93.87 16.60 70.55
CA VAL A 567 -94.71 15.44 70.19
C VAL A 567 -95.32 14.82 71.44
N TRP A 568 -94.55 14.65 72.53
CA TRP A 568 -95.07 14.19 73.82
C TRP A 568 -96.11 15.15 74.40
N ARG A 569 -95.91 16.48 74.34
CA ARG A 569 -96.91 17.47 74.77
C ARG A 569 -98.18 17.42 73.91
N SER A 570 -98.05 17.34 72.58
CA SER A 570 -99.21 17.20 71.68
C SER A 570 -99.96 15.88 71.89
N LYS A 571 -99.25 14.80 72.25
CA LYS A 571 -99.87 13.51 72.58
C LYS A 571 -100.70 13.62 73.87
N LEU A 572 -100.14 14.25 74.91
CA LEU A 572 -100.84 14.56 76.16
C LEU A 572 -102.06 15.47 75.95
N ASP A 573 -101.96 16.49 75.09
CA ASP A 573 -103.08 17.38 74.74
C ASP A 573 -104.16 16.65 73.90
N SER A 574 -103.78 15.74 73.00
CA SER A 574 -104.73 14.92 72.24
C SER A 574 -105.46 13.87 73.10
N GLU A 575 -104.78 13.34 74.12
CA GLU A 575 -105.38 12.46 75.14
C GLU A 575 -106.33 13.25 76.06
N ALA A 576 -106.02 14.52 76.36
CA ALA A 576 -106.93 15.42 77.07
C ALA A 576 -108.19 15.76 76.25
N SER A 577 -108.05 16.09 74.95
CA SER A 577 -109.20 16.39 74.07
C SER A 577 -110.05 15.16 73.67
N SER A 578 -109.52 13.94 73.76
CA SER A 578 -110.30 12.72 73.51
C SER A 578 -111.09 12.24 74.74
N SER A 579 -110.87 12.87 75.91
CA SER A 579 -111.54 12.52 77.17
C SER A 579 -112.86 13.29 77.44
N GLU A 580 -113.29 14.17 76.54
CA GLU A 580 -114.51 15.00 76.70
C GLU A 580 -115.74 14.56 75.87
N ILE A 581 -115.74 13.34 75.31
CA ILE A 581 -116.93 12.75 74.66
C ILE A 581 -117.61 11.72 75.61
N ALA A 582 -118.77 12.15 76.11
CA ALA A 582 -119.93 11.39 76.62
C ALA A 582 -119.98 10.94 78.10
N PRO A 583 -121.19 10.86 78.71
CA PRO A 583 -122.30 11.82 78.66
C PRO A 583 -122.92 12.06 80.07
N ARG A 584 -123.78 13.09 80.22
CA ARG A 584 -124.81 13.10 81.27
C ARG A 584 -126.20 13.31 80.67
N VAL A 585 -127.01 12.27 80.84
CA VAL A 585 -128.45 12.20 80.64
C VAL A 585 -129.15 12.96 81.76
N SER A 586 -130.03 13.90 81.40
CA SER A 586 -131.31 14.22 82.04
C SER A 586 -132.11 15.10 81.08
#